data_AF-A0A1B6FS05-F1
#
_entry.id   AF-A0A1B6FS05-F1
#
_cell.length_a   1.000
_cell.length_b   1.000
_cell.length_c   1.000
_cell.angle_alpha   90.00
_cell.angle_beta   90.00
_cell.angle_gamma   90.00
#
_symmetry.space_group_name_H-M   'P 1'
#
loop_
_entity.id
_entity.type
_entity.pdbx_description
1 polymer ?
#
loop_
_entity_poly.entity_id
_entity_poly.type
_entity_poly.pdbx_seq_one_letter_code
_entity_poly.pdbx_strand_id
1 'polypeptide(L)'
;DAGKKEYMQFYNYFLVAVEDENWKKAYSLHHVFISYLYHKYISHEVSLYNYLPSEPKEPQAWNEFIQSSKARKSLHVGSLPIQEGYFAYDGLALDIVQSVKPWVEELLEVYPIVFYNGQ
;
A
#
# COMPACT_ATOMS: atom_id res chain seq x y z
N ASP A 1 -9.23 -12.94 -20.50
CA ASP A 1 -10.14 -11.93 -21.07
C ASP A 1 -9.35 -10.65 -21.36
N ALA A 2 -10.01 -9.57 -21.80
CA ALA A 2 -9.37 -8.31 -22.17
C ALA A 2 -8.61 -7.62 -21.02
N GLY A 3 -9.13 -7.67 -19.79
CA GLY A 3 -8.48 -7.10 -18.61
C GLY A 3 -7.17 -7.79 -18.27
N LYS A 4 -7.13 -9.12 -18.33
CA LYS A 4 -5.88 -9.88 -18.19
C LYS A 4 -4.84 -9.47 -19.24
N LYS A 5 -5.25 -9.23 -20.48
CA LYS A 5 -4.33 -8.83 -21.56
C LYS A 5 -3.72 -7.46 -21.30
N GLU A 6 -4.54 -6.48 -20.91
CA GLU A 6 -4.06 -5.13 -20.61
C GLU A 6 -3.21 -5.09 -19.33
N TYR A 7 -3.59 -5.84 -18.30
CA TYR A 7 -2.76 -6.04 -17.11
C TYR A 7 -1.36 -6.55 -17.48
N MET A 8 -1.28 -7.61 -18.28
CA MET A 8 0.02 -8.17 -18.69
C MET A 8 0.86 -7.18 -19.51
N GLN A 9 0.22 -6.29 -20.27
CA GLN A 9 0.94 -5.25 -21.00
C GLN A 9 1.62 -4.26 -20.04
N PHE A 10 0.88 -3.72 -19.07
CA PHE A 10 1.45 -2.82 -18.06
C PHE A 10 2.48 -3.53 -17.17
N TYR A 11 2.23 -4.80 -16.83
CA TYR A 11 3.17 -5.62 -16.08
C TYR A 11 4.50 -5.81 -16.82
N ASN A 12 4.48 -6.09 -18.11
CA ASN A 12 5.71 -6.21 -18.90
C ASN A 12 6.47 -4.89 -18.98
N TYR A 13 5.77 -3.76 -19.13
CA TYR A 13 6.42 -2.45 -19.08
C TYR A 13 7.01 -2.13 -17.70
N PHE A 14 6.34 -2.58 -16.65
CA PHE A 14 6.81 -2.44 -15.28
C PHE A 14 8.10 -3.25 -15.07
N LEU A 15 8.15 -4.50 -15.53
CA LEU A 15 9.35 -5.33 -15.45
C LEU A 15 10.54 -4.69 -16.15
N VAL A 16 10.36 -4.19 -17.39
CA VAL A 16 11.42 -3.47 -18.11
C VAL A 16 11.88 -2.24 -17.33
N ALA A 17 10.96 -1.47 -16.74
CA ALA A 17 11.33 -0.30 -15.95
C ALA A 17 12.10 -0.67 -14.65
N VAL A 18 11.81 -1.82 -14.05
CA VAL A 18 12.55 -2.34 -12.89
C VAL A 18 13.94 -2.84 -13.31
N GLU A 19 14.04 -3.57 -14.43
CA GLU A 19 15.32 -4.03 -14.99
C GLU A 19 16.24 -2.86 -15.37
N ASP A 20 15.68 -1.78 -15.90
CA ASP A 20 16.40 -0.54 -16.25
C ASP A 20 16.68 0.36 -15.03
N GLU A 21 16.29 -0.06 -13.81
CA GLU A 21 16.35 0.75 -12.57
C GLU A 21 15.65 2.12 -12.69
N ASN A 22 14.67 2.24 -13.59
CA ASN A 22 13.89 3.45 -13.77
C ASN A 22 12.74 3.50 -12.77
N TRP A 23 13.08 3.75 -11.50
CA TRP A 23 12.15 3.70 -10.36
C TRP A 23 10.95 4.62 -10.51
N LYS A 24 11.14 5.81 -11.11
CA LYS A 24 10.04 6.75 -11.36
C LYS A 24 9.01 6.18 -12.33
N LYS A 25 9.48 5.55 -13.42
CA LYS A 25 8.62 4.89 -14.41
C LYS A 25 7.97 3.64 -13.81
N ALA A 26 8.75 2.83 -13.08
CA ALA A 26 8.26 1.63 -12.40
C ALA A 26 7.14 1.97 -11.39
N TYR A 27 7.33 2.99 -10.54
CA TYR A 27 6.30 3.47 -9.62
C TYR A 27 5.03 3.94 -10.34
N SER A 28 5.22 4.71 -11.42
CA SER A 28 4.08 5.21 -12.22
C SER A 28 3.27 4.07 -12.84
N LEU A 29 3.94 3.02 -13.33
CA LEU A 29 3.31 1.82 -13.87
C LEU A 29 2.67 0.96 -12.78
N HIS A 30 3.30 0.85 -11.61
CA HIS A 30 2.72 0.19 -10.44
C HIS A 30 1.40 0.85 -10.02
N HIS A 31 1.36 2.19 -9.98
CA HIS A 31 0.16 2.94 -9.64
C HIS A 31 -1.01 2.67 -10.61
N VAL A 32 -0.74 2.36 -11.89
CA VAL A 32 -1.77 1.98 -12.87
C VAL A 32 -2.55 0.73 -12.46
N PHE A 33 -1.90 -0.23 -11.77
CA PHE A 33 -2.56 -1.45 -11.31
C PHE A 33 -3.68 -1.17 -10.30
N ILE A 34 -3.39 -0.33 -9.31
CA ILE A 34 -4.30 -0.01 -8.20
C ILE A 34 -5.23 1.17 -8.49
N SER A 35 -5.02 1.89 -9.60
CA SER A 35 -5.85 3.00 -10.03
C SER A 35 -6.64 2.63 -11.30
N TYR A 36 -6.06 2.86 -12.49
CA TYR A 36 -6.74 2.71 -13.77
C TYR A 36 -7.29 1.31 -14.02
N LEU A 37 -6.47 0.26 -13.86
CA LEU A 37 -6.92 -1.10 -14.15
C LEU A 37 -7.96 -1.58 -13.13
N TYR A 38 -7.74 -1.29 -11.86
CA TYR A 38 -8.69 -1.57 -10.80
C TYR A 38 -10.05 -0.90 -11.08
N HIS A 39 -10.04 0.40 -11.39
CA HIS A 39 -11.25 1.14 -11.72
C HIS A 39 -11.98 0.58 -12.94
N LYS A 40 -11.23 0.25 -14.00
CA LYS A 40 -11.78 -0.19 -15.29
C LYS A 40 -12.37 -1.59 -15.24
N TYR A 41 -11.74 -2.52 -14.51
CA TYR A 41 -12.06 -3.95 -14.59
C TYR A 41 -12.70 -4.54 -13.34
N ILE A 42 -12.54 -3.91 -12.17
CA ILE A 42 -13.08 -4.42 -10.90
C ILE A 42 -14.22 -3.55 -10.36
N SER A 43 -14.19 -2.23 -10.64
CA SER A 43 -15.10 -1.22 -10.06
C SER A 43 -14.88 -0.96 -8.56
N HIS A 44 -15.49 0.09 -8.03
CA HIS A 44 -15.41 0.45 -6.60
C HIS A 44 -16.26 -0.45 -5.69
N GLU A 45 -17.00 -1.41 -6.25
CA GLU A 45 -17.86 -2.32 -5.48
C GLU A 45 -17.06 -3.35 -4.68
N VAL A 46 -15.83 -3.64 -5.10
CA VAL A 46 -14.95 -4.63 -4.46
C VAL A 46 -13.72 -3.93 -3.91
N SER A 47 -13.52 -3.91 -2.59
CA SER A 47 -12.38 -3.22 -1.97
C SER A 47 -11.03 -3.87 -2.31
N LEU A 48 -9.99 -3.04 -2.54
CA LEU A 48 -8.59 -3.50 -2.65
C LEU A 48 -8.08 -4.22 -1.40
N TYR A 49 -8.68 -3.91 -0.25
CA TYR A 49 -8.27 -4.45 1.05
C TYR A 49 -9.12 -5.63 1.51
N ASN A 50 -10.29 -5.85 0.90
CA ASN A 50 -11.21 -6.92 1.26
C ASN A 50 -12.16 -7.23 0.11
N TYR A 51 -12.06 -8.43 -0.46
CA TYR A 51 -12.89 -8.84 -1.59
C TYR A 51 -14.32 -9.25 -1.18
N LEU A 52 -14.54 -9.53 0.10
CA LEU A 52 -15.86 -9.91 0.60
C LEU A 52 -16.74 -8.67 0.81
N PRO A 53 -18.05 -8.73 0.49
CA PRO A 53 -19.00 -7.71 0.87
C PRO A 53 -18.95 -7.51 2.39
N SER A 54 -18.54 -6.33 2.82
CA SER A 54 -18.50 -6.01 4.25
C SER A 54 -19.82 -5.43 4.71
N GLU A 55 -20.28 -5.85 5.89
CA GLU A 55 -21.30 -5.12 6.64
C GLU A 55 -20.88 -3.65 6.80
N PRO A 56 -21.84 -2.71 6.93
CA PRO A 56 -21.50 -1.32 7.17
C PRO A 56 -20.57 -1.23 8.38
N LYS A 57 -19.36 -0.72 8.16
CA LYS A 57 -18.40 -0.56 9.24
C LYS A 57 -18.98 0.39 10.26
N GLU A 58 -19.01 -0.04 11.52
CA GLU A 58 -19.20 0.87 12.65
C GLU A 58 -18.23 2.06 12.49
N PRO A 59 -18.71 3.31 12.62
CA PRO A 59 -17.85 4.47 12.55
C PRO A 59 -16.65 4.32 13.48
N GLN A 60 -15.45 4.35 12.91
CA GLN A 60 -14.25 4.18 13.71
C GLN A 60 -13.94 5.47 14.50
N ALA A 61 -14.38 5.51 15.75
CA ALA A 61 -14.17 6.64 16.65
C ALA A 61 -12.72 6.78 17.17
N TRP A 62 -11.78 5.95 16.71
CA TRP A 62 -10.40 5.98 17.21
C TRP A 62 -9.74 7.32 16.94
N ASN A 63 -10.00 7.94 15.78
CA ASN A 63 -9.38 9.21 15.40
C ASN A 63 -9.89 10.36 16.30
N GLU A 64 -11.18 10.35 16.65
CA GLU A 64 -11.75 11.30 17.61
C GLU A 64 -11.17 11.07 19.02
N PHE A 65 -11.11 9.80 19.44
CA PHE A 65 -10.57 9.42 20.73
C PHE A 65 -9.11 9.86 20.92
N ILE A 66 -8.24 9.55 19.96
CA ILE A 66 -6.82 9.84 20.05
C ILE A 66 -6.54 11.35 20.00
N GLN A 67 -7.41 12.12 19.34
CA GLN A 67 -7.33 13.58 19.28
C GLN A 67 -7.93 14.27 20.51
N SER A 68 -8.66 13.55 21.37
CA SER A 68 -9.24 14.11 22.59
C SER A 68 -8.18 14.70 23.52
N SER A 69 -8.52 15.78 24.22
CA SER A 69 -7.62 16.44 25.17
C SER A 69 -7.15 15.49 26.27
N LYS A 70 -8.01 14.57 26.72
CA LYS A 70 -7.70 13.55 27.72
C LYS A 70 -6.64 12.57 27.20
N ALA A 71 -6.83 12.00 26.01
CA ALA A 71 -5.89 11.04 25.43
C ALA A 71 -4.53 11.70 25.17
N ARG A 72 -4.51 12.88 24.54
CA ARG A 72 -3.27 13.60 24.22
C ARG A 72 -2.46 13.99 25.44
N LYS A 73 -3.13 14.47 26.50
CA LYS A 73 -2.47 14.79 27.78
C LYS A 73 -1.91 13.53 28.44
N SER A 74 -2.63 12.41 28.38
CA SER A 74 -2.21 11.14 28.97
C SER A 74 -1.02 10.52 28.22
N LEU A 75 -0.94 10.71 26.90
CA LEU A 75 0.19 10.28 26.06
C LEU A 75 1.38 11.26 26.10
N HIS A 76 1.23 12.41 26.79
CA HIS A 76 2.23 13.48 26.82
C HIS A 76 2.67 13.97 25.43
N VAL A 77 1.75 13.95 24.45
CA VAL A 77 2.00 14.50 23.11
C VAL A 77 1.60 15.97 23.05
N GLY A 78 2.29 16.74 22.21
CA GLY A 78 2.01 18.17 21.99
C GLY A 78 0.65 18.44 21.34
N SER A 79 0.45 19.63 20.77
CA SER A 79 -0.83 20.07 20.16
C SER A 79 -0.96 19.80 18.66
N LEU A 80 0.08 19.29 17.99
CA LEU A 80 0.05 18.96 16.56
C LEU A 80 -1.03 17.89 16.26
N PRO A 81 -2.05 18.16 15.42
CA PRO A 81 -3.05 17.15 15.05
C PRO A 81 -2.40 15.94 14.38
N ILE A 82 -3.04 14.76 14.55
CA ILE A 82 -2.63 13.56 13.82
C ILE A 82 -2.65 13.85 12.32
N GLN A 83 -1.61 13.38 11.62
CA GLN A 83 -1.44 13.55 10.18
C GLN A 83 -1.66 12.21 9.48
N GLU A 84 -2.22 12.25 8.28
CA GLU A 84 -2.54 11.05 7.47
C GLU A 84 -1.30 10.41 6.80
N GLY A 85 -0.09 10.98 7.00
CA GLY A 85 1.17 10.37 6.55
C GLY A 85 1.47 10.45 5.04
N TYR A 86 0.61 11.07 4.22
CA TYR A 86 0.77 11.12 2.76
C TYR A 86 2.13 11.67 2.29
N PHE A 87 2.69 12.68 2.95
CA PHE A 87 4.01 13.21 2.59
C PHE A 87 5.13 12.18 2.73
N ALA A 88 5.04 11.30 3.73
CA ALA A 88 6.01 10.22 3.90
C ALA A 88 5.82 9.15 2.81
N TYR A 89 4.57 8.82 2.47
CA TYR A 89 4.24 7.93 1.35
C TYR A 89 4.82 8.45 0.03
N ASP A 90 4.59 9.72 -0.30
CA ASP A 90 5.09 10.34 -1.52
C ASP A 90 6.62 10.41 -1.55
N GLY A 91 7.25 10.64 -0.39
CA GLY A 91 8.69 10.63 -0.23
C GLY A 91 9.34 9.27 -0.50
N LEU A 92 8.61 8.17 -0.25
CA LEU A 92 9.07 6.79 -0.44
C LEU A 92 8.60 6.17 -1.77
N ALA A 93 7.98 6.95 -2.66
CA ALA A 93 7.38 6.45 -3.89
C ALA A 93 8.33 5.57 -4.73
N LEU A 94 9.62 5.94 -4.79
CA LEU A 94 10.62 5.20 -5.57
C LEU A 94 11.08 3.90 -4.89
N ASP A 95 10.97 3.82 -3.57
CA ASP A 95 11.37 2.66 -2.77
C ASP A 95 10.31 1.56 -2.80
N ILE A 96 9.03 1.93 -2.95
CA ILE A 96 7.89 1.00 -2.96
C ILE A 96 8.04 -0.13 -4.00
N VAL A 97 8.67 0.14 -5.14
CA VAL A 97 8.81 -0.82 -6.25
C VAL A 97 10.12 -1.58 -6.24
N GLN A 98 11.03 -1.27 -5.31
CA GLN A 98 12.30 -1.96 -5.18
C GLN A 98 12.14 -3.23 -4.33
N SER A 99 12.85 -4.29 -4.69
CA SER A 99 12.75 -5.55 -3.98
C SER A 99 13.60 -5.54 -2.70
N VAL A 100 12.98 -5.87 -1.57
CA VAL A 100 13.68 -6.13 -0.29
C VAL A 100 14.15 -7.59 -0.16
N LYS A 101 13.97 -8.40 -1.22
CA LYS A 101 14.29 -9.83 -1.22
C LYS A 101 15.71 -10.14 -0.71
N PRO A 102 16.79 -9.45 -1.15
CA PRO A 102 18.14 -9.78 -0.68
C PRO A 102 18.31 -9.68 0.83
N TRP A 103 17.69 -8.67 1.46
CA TRP A 103 17.74 -8.51 2.92
C TRP A 103 16.93 -9.58 3.65
N VAL A 104 15.81 -9.99 3.06
CA VAL A 104 15.03 -11.12 3.59
C VAL A 104 15.83 -12.42 3.51
N GLU A 105 16.55 -12.66 2.40
CA GLU A 105 17.40 -13.85 2.24
C GLU A 105 18.50 -13.91 3.31
N GLU A 106 19.18 -12.79 3.59
CA GLU A 106 20.18 -12.71 4.66
C GLU A 106 19.59 -12.99 6.05
N LEU A 107 18.42 -12.42 6.36
CA LEU A 107 17.78 -12.61 7.67
C LEU A 107 17.25 -14.03 7.86
N LEU A 108 16.84 -14.71 6.79
CA LEU A 108 16.37 -16.11 6.85
C LEU A 108 17.46 -17.10 7.24
N GLU A 109 18.74 -16.75 7.05
CA GLU A 109 19.87 -17.61 7.45
C GLU A 109 20.01 -17.72 8.98
N VAL A 110 19.51 -16.71 9.72
CA VAL A 110 19.75 -16.57 11.16
C VAL A 110 18.47 -16.44 12.00
N TYR A 111 17.35 -16.03 11.40
CA TYR A 111 16.09 -15.81 12.10
C TYR A 111 14.93 -16.60 11.51
N PRO A 112 14.06 -17.20 12.34
CA PRO A 112 12.77 -17.69 11.86
C PRO A 112 11.88 -16.48 11.49
N ILE A 113 11.43 -16.43 10.24
CA ILE A 113 10.54 -15.39 9.72
C ILE A 113 9.19 -16.00 9.36
N VAL A 114 8.11 -15.33 9.76
CA VAL A 114 6.73 -15.69 9.40
C VAL A 114 6.17 -14.66 8.44
N PHE A 115 5.78 -15.11 7.25
CA PHE A 115 4.94 -14.33 6.33
C PHE A 115 3.48 -14.73 6.52
N TYR A 116 2.63 -13.77 6.86
CA TYR A 116 1.20 -13.98 7.01
C TYR A 116 0.43 -13.09 6.03
N ASN A 117 -0.63 -13.64 5.45
CA ASN A 117 -1.56 -12.93 4.59
C ASN A 117 -2.98 -13.40 4.90
N GLY A 118 -3.91 -12.46 5.04
CA GLY A 118 -5.34 -12.78 5.15
C GLY A 118 -5.91 -13.03 3.76
N GLN A 119 -6.53 -14.19 3.55
CA GLN A 119 -7.19 -14.55 2.30
C GLN A 119 -8.62 -14.01 2.24
#